data_AF-A0A6A6YIF1-F1
#
_entry.id   AF-A0A6A6YIF1-F1
#
_cell.length_a   1.000
_cell.length_b   1.000
_cell.length_c   1.000
_cell.angle_alpha   90.00
_cell.angle_beta   90.00
_cell.angle_gamma   90.00
#
_symmetry.space_group_name_H-M   'P 1'
#
loop_
_entity.id
_entity.type
_entity.pdbx_description
1 polymer ?
#
loop_
_entity_poly.entity_id
_entity_poly.type
_entity_poly.pdbx_seq_one_letter_code
_entity_poly.pdbx_strand_id
1 'polypeptide(L)'
;MFDRLVQFCNVFEEFSTYLLQFGRRIRDAPETSITSHMRLHTDKSSVFGYEICYNIKHFELHGRELKDPWSCRHAAFYQCYSSAEHSSTWIIIQGPSKIQSFIEQSVSAQASVLPTHHEHPLYQHVQFIRLLERNWTSYLITLEEQRRKTSDKILFLSSCKISVELDCNNRRDNKRDQHS
;
A
#
# COMPACT_ATOMS: atom_id res chain seq x y z
N MET A 1 9.06 -13.31 18.17
CA MET A 1 9.95 -12.11 18.18
C MET A 1 9.15 -10.85 18.46
N PHE A 2 7.99 -10.67 17.83
CA PHE A 2 7.08 -9.56 18.11
C PHE A 2 6.33 -9.68 19.45
N ASP A 3 6.28 -10.87 20.05
CA ASP A 3 5.53 -11.15 21.29
C ASP A 3 6.01 -10.32 22.48
N ARG A 4 7.31 -10.05 22.56
CA ARG A 4 7.89 -9.17 23.60
C ARG A 4 7.48 -7.71 23.43
N LEU A 5 7.32 -7.24 22.19
CA LEU A 5 6.88 -5.88 21.86
C LEU A 5 5.40 -5.70 22.20
N VAL A 6 4.57 -6.69 21.84
CA VAL A 6 3.13 -6.70 22.15
C VAL A 6 2.90 -6.71 23.66
N GLN A 7 3.63 -7.56 24.39
CA GLN A 7 3.55 -7.61 25.85
C GLN A 7 4.05 -6.32 26.52
N PHE A 8 5.16 -5.74 26.02
CA PHE A 8 5.73 -4.52 26.60
C PHE A 8 4.84 -3.29 26.38
N CYS A 9 4.23 -3.17 25.20
CA CYS A 9 3.36 -2.04 24.86
C CYS A 9 1.89 -2.25 25.24
N ASN A 10 1.55 -3.39 25.87
CA ASN A 10 0.18 -3.78 26.22
C ASN A 10 -0.81 -3.59 25.06
N VAL A 11 -0.39 -4.00 23.85
CA VAL A 11 -1.18 -3.77 22.64
C VAL A 11 -2.37 -4.73 22.61
N PHE A 12 -3.54 -4.26 22.19
CA PHE A 12 -4.68 -5.14 21.97
C PHE A 12 -4.42 -6.29 20.98
N GLU A 13 -5.09 -7.40 21.26
CA GLU A 13 -4.83 -8.72 20.67
C GLU A 13 -4.93 -8.72 19.14
N GLU A 14 -5.83 -7.90 18.59
CA GLU A 14 -6.09 -7.75 17.17
C GLU A 14 -4.86 -7.25 16.40
N PHE A 15 -3.99 -6.44 17.02
CA PHE A 15 -2.74 -6.01 16.41
C PHE A 15 -1.77 -7.18 16.16
N SER A 16 -1.80 -8.22 16.99
CA SER A 16 -0.97 -9.41 16.83
C SER A 16 -1.27 -10.13 15.51
N THR A 17 -2.53 -10.08 15.05
CA THR A 17 -2.93 -10.63 13.75
C THR A 17 -2.18 -9.95 12.62
N TYR A 18 -1.97 -8.63 12.70
CA TYR A 18 -1.18 -7.89 11.70
C TYR A 18 0.27 -8.30 11.74
N LEU A 19 0.86 -8.39 12.93
CA LEU A 19 2.25 -8.80 13.10
C LEU A 19 2.54 -10.18 12.50
N LEU A 20 1.61 -11.11 12.67
CA LEU A 20 1.69 -12.44 12.06
C LEU A 20 1.66 -12.39 10.52
N GLN A 21 0.92 -11.44 9.92
CA GLN A 21 0.90 -11.24 8.46
C GLN A 21 2.26 -10.76 7.93
N PHE A 22 3.02 -9.95 8.69
CA PHE A 22 4.36 -9.54 8.28
C PHE A 22 5.42 -10.63 8.48
N GLY A 23 5.28 -11.46 9.52
CA GLY A 23 6.21 -12.55 9.82
C GLY A 23 6.09 -13.74 8.86
N ARG A 24 4.87 -14.03 8.38
CA ARG A 24 4.65 -14.99 7.31
C ARG A 24 4.84 -14.25 6.00
N ARG A 25 6.00 -14.41 5.35
CA ARG A 25 6.23 -13.95 3.98
C ARG A 25 5.38 -14.83 3.04
N ILE A 26 4.05 -14.67 3.08
CA ILE A 26 3.13 -15.58 2.38
C ILE A 26 3.31 -15.31 0.90
N ARG A 27 3.97 -16.27 0.23
CA ARG A 27 4.25 -16.22 -1.19
C ARG A 27 2.97 -16.20 -2.03
N ASP A 28 1.84 -16.66 -1.50
CA ASP A 28 0.60 -16.86 -2.27
C ASP A 28 -0.69 -16.76 -1.43
N ALA A 29 -0.75 -15.92 -0.38
CA ALA A 29 -2.04 -15.72 0.32
C ALA A 29 -2.97 -14.89 -0.57
N PRO A 30 -4.27 -15.28 -0.68
CA PRO A 30 -5.26 -14.42 -1.30
C PRO A 30 -5.20 -13.07 -0.60
N GLU A 31 -5.17 -12.02 -1.43
CA GLU A 31 -4.93 -10.62 -1.07
C GLU A 31 -5.33 -10.32 0.37
N THR A 32 -4.34 -10.08 1.24
CA THR A 32 -4.62 -9.58 2.59
C THR A 32 -5.40 -8.29 2.45
N SER A 33 -6.69 -8.33 2.78
CA SER A 33 -7.57 -7.17 2.79
C SER A 33 -6.96 -6.09 3.66
N ILE A 34 -7.17 -4.84 3.27
CA ILE A 34 -6.96 -3.70 4.15
C ILE A 34 -7.89 -3.92 5.34
N THR A 35 -7.31 -4.09 6.53
CA THR A 35 -8.04 -4.28 7.77
C THR A 35 -7.74 -3.10 8.68
N SER A 36 -8.77 -2.57 9.32
CA SER A 36 -8.64 -1.58 10.37
C SER A 36 -9.45 -2.03 11.60
N HIS A 37 -8.90 -1.77 12.78
CA HIS A 37 -9.62 -1.93 14.03
C HIS A 37 -9.44 -0.68 14.87
N MET A 38 -10.48 -0.36 15.63
CA MET A 38 -10.48 0.70 16.60
C MET A 38 -11.12 0.19 17.88
N ARG A 39 -10.50 0.48 19.01
CA ARG A 39 -11.01 0.21 20.35
C ARG A 39 -11.09 1.52 21.10
N LEU A 40 -12.21 1.77 21.76
CA LEU A 40 -12.35 2.92 22.65
C LEU A 40 -12.13 2.48 24.08
N HIS A 41 -11.40 3.27 24.86
CA HIS A 41 -11.25 3.06 26.30
C HIS A 41 -12.30 3.89 27.03
N THR A 42 -13.20 3.22 27.75
CA THR A 42 -14.32 3.85 28.45
C THR A 42 -14.31 3.56 29.95
N ASP A 43 -14.61 4.58 30.76
CA ASP A 43 -14.91 4.42 32.19
C ASP A 43 -16.23 5.14 32.50
N LYS A 44 -17.16 4.45 33.15
CA LYS A 44 -18.51 4.96 33.53
C LYS A 44 -19.19 5.78 32.42
N SER A 45 -19.11 5.29 31.18
CA SER A 45 -19.66 5.92 29.97
C SER A 45 -18.91 7.13 29.41
N SER A 46 -17.74 7.49 29.95
CA SER A 46 -16.84 8.51 29.40
C SER A 46 -15.68 7.86 28.64
N VAL A 47 -15.36 8.35 27.44
CA VAL A 47 -14.21 7.89 26.65
C VAL A 47 -12.96 8.62 27.14
N PHE A 48 -11.96 7.88 27.61
CA PHE A 48 -10.70 8.44 28.11
C PHE A 48 -9.49 8.10 27.23
N GLY A 49 -9.68 7.37 26.15
CA GLY A 49 -8.61 6.99 25.24
C GLY A 49 -9.10 6.11 24.11
N TYR A 50 -8.20 5.75 23.21
CA TYR A 50 -8.50 4.83 22.12
C TYR A 50 -7.24 4.13 21.62
N GLU A 51 -7.46 3.01 20.95
CA GLU A 51 -6.47 2.33 20.14
C GLU A 51 -6.96 2.27 18.70
N ILE A 52 -6.09 2.55 17.74
CA ILE A 52 -6.34 2.42 16.31
C ILE A 52 -5.23 1.57 15.73
N CYS A 53 -5.58 0.57 14.92
CA CYS A 53 -4.62 -0.10 14.07
C CYS A 53 -5.14 -0.29 12.65
N TYR A 54 -4.24 -0.20 11.68
CA TYR A 54 -4.54 -0.53 10.29
C TYR A 54 -3.29 -0.95 9.54
N ASN A 55 -3.48 -1.76 8.50
CA ASN A 55 -2.48 -1.98 7.46
C ASN A 55 -2.86 -1.22 6.19
N ILE A 56 -1.87 -0.91 5.37
CA ILE A 56 -2.10 -0.25 4.10
C ILE A 56 -1.04 -0.66 3.09
N LYS A 57 -1.50 -0.91 1.87
CA LYS A 57 -0.64 -1.14 0.70
C LYS A 57 -0.23 0.19 0.11
N HIS A 58 1.04 0.31 -0.24
CA HIS A 58 1.56 1.44 -0.98
C HIS A 58 2.58 0.96 -2.01
N PHE A 59 2.83 1.81 -3.00
CA PHE A 59 3.77 1.52 -4.07
C PHE A 59 5.00 2.40 -3.93
N GLU A 60 6.19 1.83 -4.12
CA GLU A 60 7.43 2.60 -4.20
C GLU A 60 8.29 2.08 -5.35
N LEU A 61 9.07 2.97 -5.93
CA LEU A 61 10.12 2.60 -6.87
C LEU A 61 11.24 1.87 -6.12
N HIS A 62 11.60 0.68 -6.57
CA HIS A 62 12.68 -0.09 -5.92
C HIS A 62 14.08 0.25 -6.47
N GLY A 63 14.17 1.09 -7.51
CA GLY A 63 15.43 1.59 -8.06
C GLY A 63 16.34 0.53 -8.68
N ARG A 64 15.79 -0.61 -9.12
CA ARG A 64 16.56 -1.69 -9.79
C ARG A 64 16.22 -1.68 -11.26
N GLU A 65 17.13 -2.17 -12.10
CA GLU A 65 16.90 -2.37 -13.53
C GLU A 65 16.05 -3.63 -13.78
N LEU A 66 14.80 -3.59 -13.32
CA LEU A 66 13.79 -4.62 -13.59
C LEU A 66 12.75 -4.09 -14.58
N LYS A 67 12.06 -5.00 -15.26
CA LYS A 67 11.01 -4.67 -16.23
C LYS A 67 9.85 -3.89 -15.59
N ASP A 68 9.51 -4.21 -14.35
CA ASP A 68 8.58 -3.45 -13.52
C ASP A 68 9.40 -2.68 -12.49
N PRO A 69 9.37 -1.34 -12.48
CA PRO A 69 10.11 -0.52 -11.51
C PRO A 69 9.40 -0.41 -10.16
N TRP A 70 8.16 -0.87 -10.05
CA TRP A 70 7.31 -0.71 -8.88
C TRP A 70 7.42 -1.91 -7.94
N SER A 71 7.32 -1.64 -6.64
CA SER A 71 7.14 -2.67 -5.63
C SER A 71 5.94 -2.33 -4.77
N CYS A 72 4.99 -3.26 -4.68
CA CYS A 72 3.94 -3.21 -3.68
C CYS A 72 4.55 -3.49 -2.30
N ARG A 73 4.32 -2.60 -1.36
CA ARG A 73 4.80 -2.66 0.01
C ARG A 73 3.62 -2.61 0.97
N HIS A 74 3.81 -3.20 2.13
CA HIS A 74 2.85 -3.16 3.22
C HIS A 74 3.42 -2.33 4.36
N ALA A 75 2.58 -1.47 4.93
CA ALA A 75 2.88 -0.79 6.18
C ALA A 75 1.74 -1.09 7.17
N ALA A 76 2.08 -1.19 8.46
CA ALA A 76 1.08 -1.25 9.52
C ALA A 76 1.35 -0.18 10.57
N PHE A 77 0.25 0.35 11.08
CA PHE A 77 0.22 1.44 12.03
C PHE A 77 -0.62 1.01 13.22
N TYR A 78 -0.12 1.35 14.39
CA TYR A 78 -0.86 1.27 15.63
C TYR A 78 -0.63 2.56 16.41
N GLN A 79 -1.71 3.09 16.97
CA GLN A 79 -1.72 4.19 17.92
C GLN A 79 -2.52 3.77 19.15
N CYS A 80 -1.99 4.03 20.33
CA CYS A 80 -2.74 4.06 21.58
C CYS A 80 -2.66 5.48 22.14
N TYR A 81 -3.81 6.14 22.29
CA TYR A 81 -3.94 7.48 22.86
C TYR A 81 -4.56 7.41 24.26
N SER A 82 -3.93 8.12 25.20
CA SER A 82 -4.44 8.33 26.56
C SER A 82 -4.80 9.80 26.75
N SER A 83 -6.07 10.08 27.05
CA SER A 83 -6.52 11.44 27.37
C SER A 83 -5.99 11.91 28.72
N ALA A 84 -5.69 11.01 29.66
CA ALA A 84 -5.18 11.38 30.97
C ALA A 84 -3.74 11.87 30.90
N GLU A 85 -2.94 11.26 30.03
CA GLU A 85 -1.53 11.60 29.83
C GLU A 85 -1.30 12.60 28.70
N HIS A 86 -2.34 12.92 27.92
CA HIS A 86 -2.23 13.67 26.66
C HIS A 86 -1.14 13.11 25.73
N SER A 87 -0.97 11.79 25.73
CA SER A 87 0.15 11.11 25.09
C SER A 87 -0.35 10.06 24.08
N SER A 88 0.49 9.73 23.10
CA SER A 88 0.24 8.62 22.18
C SER A 88 1.45 7.71 22.08
N THR A 89 1.21 6.42 22.19
CA THR A 89 2.19 5.38 21.83
C THR A 89 1.94 4.95 20.40
N TRP A 90 2.99 4.94 19.58
CA TRP A 90 2.91 4.55 18.18
C TRP A 90 3.80 3.34 17.88
N ILE A 91 3.27 2.40 17.11
CA ILE A 91 4.05 1.30 16.51
C ILE A 91 3.85 1.37 15.00
N ILE A 92 4.96 1.47 14.28
CA ILE A 92 4.97 1.56 12.82
C ILE A 92 5.84 0.44 12.27
N ILE A 93 5.28 -0.33 11.35
CA ILE A 93 5.93 -1.51 10.77
C ILE A 93 6.06 -1.29 9.28
N GLN A 94 7.29 -1.40 8.78
CA GLN A 94 7.61 -1.25 7.35
C GLN A 94 7.04 0.04 6.74
N GLY A 95 7.03 1.12 7.53
CA GLY A 95 6.65 2.43 7.04
C GLY A 95 7.57 2.90 5.90
N PRO A 96 7.10 3.80 5.02
CA PRO A 96 7.89 4.31 3.92
C PRO A 96 9.12 5.04 4.45
N SER A 97 10.23 5.03 3.70
CA SER A 97 11.52 5.60 4.13
C SER A 97 11.43 7.05 4.65
N LYS A 98 10.51 7.83 4.09
CA LYS A 98 10.26 9.24 4.44
C LYS A 98 9.50 9.42 5.76
N ILE A 99 9.01 8.35 6.38
CA ILE A 99 8.22 8.46 7.62
C ILE A 99 9.08 8.86 8.80
N GLN A 100 10.33 8.39 8.85
CA GLN A 100 11.24 8.69 9.93
C GLN A 100 11.59 10.19 9.96
N SER A 101 11.97 10.76 8.83
CA SER A 101 12.25 12.18 8.71
C SER A 101 11.02 13.05 8.97
N PHE A 102 9.83 12.57 8.61
CA PHE A 102 8.58 13.23 9.00
C PHE A 102 8.38 13.24 10.52
N ILE A 103 8.57 12.10 11.21
CA ILE A 103 8.46 12.01 12.67
C ILE A 103 9.47 12.91 13.36
N GLU A 104 10.73 12.91 12.92
CA GLU A 104 11.79 13.76 13.46
C GLU A 104 11.45 15.25 13.36
N GLN A 105 10.86 15.67 12.23
CA GLN A 105 10.38 17.04 12.03
C GLN A 105 9.20 17.37 12.95
N SER A 106 8.22 16.47 13.10
CA SER A 106 7.07 16.68 13.98
C SER A 106 7.48 16.79 15.45
N VAL A 107 8.40 15.94 15.92
CA VAL A 107 8.90 15.99 17.30
C VAL A 107 9.69 17.28 17.54
N SER A 108 10.53 17.68 16.59
CA SER A 108 11.32 18.91 16.69
C SER A 108 10.44 20.16 16.71
N ALA A 109 9.37 20.18 15.90
CA ALA A 109 8.40 21.28 15.87
C ALA A 109 7.65 21.40 17.21
N GLN A 110 7.21 20.28 17.79
CA GLN A 110 6.51 20.29 19.09
C GLN A 110 7.38 20.77 20.25
N ALA A 111 8.70 20.54 20.21
CA ALA A 111 9.64 21.06 21.20
C ALA A 111 9.78 22.61 21.16
N SER A 112 9.38 23.25 20.06
CA SER A 112 9.58 24.68 19.81
C SER A 112 8.32 25.55 19.98
N VAL A 113 7.13 24.93 20.07
CA VAL A 113 5.85 25.64 20.18
C VAL A 113 5.38 25.64 21.64
N LEU A 114 4.91 26.79 22.13
CA LEU A 114 4.28 26.90 23.45
C LEU A 114 3.10 25.91 23.58
N PRO A 115 2.80 25.36 24.77
CA PRO A 115 1.87 24.23 24.98
C PRO A 115 0.40 24.45 24.59
N THR A 116 0.05 25.57 23.95
CA THR A 116 -1.32 26.02 23.73
C THR A 116 -1.99 25.43 22.49
N HIS A 117 -1.24 24.79 21.58
CA HIS A 117 -1.78 24.14 20.39
C HIS A 117 -1.33 22.67 20.31
N HIS A 118 -1.99 21.80 21.07
CA HIS A 118 -1.87 20.36 20.86
C HIS A 118 -2.64 19.99 19.58
N GLU A 119 -1.93 19.57 18.53
CA GLU A 119 -2.56 19.00 17.34
C GLU A 119 -3.35 17.74 17.73
N HIS A 120 -4.54 17.58 17.16
CA HIS A 120 -5.40 16.42 17.43
C HIS A 120 -4.62 15.13 17.11
N PRO A 121 -4.61 14.09 17.97
CA PRO A 121 -3.73 12.92 17.76
C PRO A 121 -4.05 12.08 16.51
N LEU A 122 -5.19 12.34 15.86
CA LEU A 122 -5.54 11.77 14.54
C LEU A 122 -4.86 12.49 13.36
N TYR A 123 -4.30 13.68 13.57
CA TYR A 123 -3.65 14.44 12.51
C TYR A 123 -2.47 13.67 11.90
N GLN A 124 -1.70 12.98 12.73
CA GLN A 124 -0.56 12.16 12.32
C GLN A 124 -0.99 11.03 11.36
N HIS A 125 -2.17 10.42 11.58
CA HIS A 125 -2.71 9.42 10.65
C HIS A 125 -2.93 9.98 9.25
N VAL A 126 -3.50 11.19 9.15
CA VAL A 126 -3.72 11.86 7.86
C VAL A 126 -2.40 12.08 7.14
N GLN A 127 -1.36 12.47 7.86
CA GLN A 127 -0.03 12.70 7.28
C GLN A 127 0.62 11.41 6.79
N PHE A 128 0.50 10.31 7.54
CA PHE A 128 0.99 9.01 7.10
C PHE A 128 0.25 8.51 5.87
N ILE A 129 -1.08 8.62 5.84
CA ILE A 129 -1.88 8.22 4.67
C ILE A 129 -1.47 9.04 3.44
N ARG A 130 -1.33 10.37 3.57
CA ARG A 130 -0.85 11.23 2.48
C ARG A 130 0.54 10.83 1.99
N LEU A 131 1.43 10.43 2.89
CA LEU A 131 2.76 9.99 2.53
C LEU A 131 2.73 8.70 1.70
N LEU A 132 1.87 7.76 2.09
CA LEU A 132 1.66 6.47 1.43
C LEU A 132 0.95 6.62 0.08
N GLU A 133 0.11 7.64 -0.07
CA GLU A 133 -0.62 7.95 -1.30
C GLU A 133 0.29 8.46 -2.43
N ARG A 134 1.42 9.11 -2.11
CA ARG A 134 2.24 9.89 -3.06
C ARG A 134 2.53 9.24 -4.41
N ASN A 135 2.71 7.92 -4.44
CA ASN A 135 3.12 7.19 -5.63
C ASN A 135 1.97 6.49 -6.35
N TRP A 136 0.77 6.48 -5.78
CA TRP A 136 -0.37 5.76 -6.35
C TRP A 136 -0.75 6.27 -7.73
N THR A 137 -0.79 7.60 -7.93
CA THR A 137 -1.10 8.19 -9.23
C THR A 137 -0.11 7.77 -10.30
N SER A 138 1.19 7.90 -10.03
CA SER A 138 2.25 7.51 -10.99
C SER A 138 2.22 6.01 -11.30
N TYR A 139 1.91 5.18 -10.31
CA TYR A 139 1.73 3.74 -10.49
C TYR A 139 0.54 3.43 -11.41
N LEU A 140 -0.63 4.05 -11.16
CA LEU A 140 -1.83 3.85 -11.98
C LEU A 140 -1.61 4.28 -13.44
N ILE A 141 -0.95 5.41 -13.67
CA ILE A 141 -0.57 5.85 -15.02
C ILE A 141 0.33 4.81 -15.70
N THR A 142 1.33 4.28 -14.98
CA THR A 142 2.23 3.25 -15.53
C THR A 142 1.46 1.98 -15.92
N LEU A 143 0.53 1.53 -15.07
CA LEU A 143 -0.32 0.37 -15.36
C LEU A 143 -1.19 0.62 -16.59
N GLU A 144 -1.77 1.81 -16.72
CA GLU A 144 -2.60 2.16 -17.88
C GLU A 144 -1.79 2.14 -19.18
N GLU A 145 -0.56 2.69 -19.16
CA GLU A 145 0.34 2.63 -20.30
C GLU A 145 0.73 1.20 -20.67
N GLN A 146 1.03 0.35 -19.68
CA GLN A 146 1.33 -1.07 -19.91
C GLN A 146 0.13 -1.80 -20.51
N ARG A 147 -1.08 -1.51 -20.02
CA ARG A 147 -2.32 -2.04 -20.57
C ARG A 147 -2.51 -1.63 -22.02
N ARG A 148 -2.34 -0.33 -22.34
CA ARG A 148 -2.46 0.20 -23.72
C ARG A 148 -1.45 -0.45 -24.65
N LYS A 149 -0.17 -0.49 -24.28
CA LYS A 149 0.90 -1.15 -25.06
C LYS A 149 0.61 -2.62 -25.33
N THR A 150 -0.01 -3.31 -24.37
CA THR A 150 -0.39 -4.73 -24.54
C THR A 150 -1.58 -4.87 -25.49
N SER A 151 -2.59 -3.99 -25.36
CA SER A 151 -3.75 -3.95 -26.26
C SER A 151 -3.33 -3.67 -27.71
N ASP A 152 -2.45 -2.69 -27.94
CA ASP A 152 -1.96 -2.35 -29.27
C ASP A 152 -1.21 -3.52 -29.92
N LYS A 153 -0.41 -4.26 -29.13
CA LYS A 153 0.27 -5.47 -29.61
C LYS A 153 -0.72 -6.57 -30.01
N ILE A 154 -1.80 -6.75 -29.24
CA ILE A 154 -2.84 -7.74 -29.55
C ILE A 154 -3.55 -7.38 -30.85
N LEU A 155 -3.91 -6.10 -31.04
CA LEU A 155 -4.55 -5.60 -32.27
C LEU A 155 -3.63 -5.72 -33.49
N PHE A 156 -2.35 -5.42 -33.33
CA PHE A 156 -1.36 -5.61 -34.40
C PHE A 156 -1.22 -7.08 -34.78
N LEU A 157 -1.08 -7.98 -33.80
CA LEU A 157 -0.94 -9.42 -34.05
C LEU A 157 -2.22 -10.02 -34.66
N SER A 158 -3.41 -9.56 -34.27
CA SER A 158 -4.65 -10.02 -34.88
C SER A 158 -4.78 -9.54 -36.33
N SER A 159 -4.42 -8.29 -36.61
CA SER A 159 -4.39 -7.75 -37.98
C SER A 159 -3.38 -8.49 -38.87
N CYS A 160 -2.16 -8.75 -38.39
CA CYS A 160 -1.18 -9.53 -39.14
C CYS A 160 -1.64 -10.97 -39.42
N LYS A 161 -2.27 -11.64 -38.45
CA LYS A 161 -2.83 -12.99 -38.66
C LYS A 161 -3.87 -12.99 -39.78
N ILE A 162 -4.76 -12.00 -39.79
CA ILE A 162 -5.78 -11.84 -40.84
C ILE A 162 -5.13 -11.61 -42.20
N SER A 163 -4.12 -10.74 -42.29
CA SER A 163 -3.41 -10.48 -43.55
C SER A 163 -2.68 -11.73 -44.07
N VAL A 164 -2.04 -12.51 -43.20
CA VAL A 164 -1.37 -13.75 -43.60
C VAL A 164 -2.37 -14.82 -44.05
N GLU A 165 -3.52 -14.95 -43.38
CA GLU A 165 -4.57 -15.89 -43.81
C GLU A 165 -5.18 -15.52 -45.16
N LEU A 166 -5.42 -14.22 -45.41
CA LEU A 166 -5.91 -13.71 -46.69
C LEU A 166 -4.90 -13.96 -47.82
N ASP A 167 -3.62 -13.69 -47.59
CA ASP A 167 -2.56 -13.96 -48.56
C ASP A 167 -2.38 -15.46 -48.85
N CYS A 168 -2.50 -16.31 -47.81
CA CYS A 168 -2.47 -17.76 -47.97
C CYS A 168 -3.66 -18.31 -48.75
N ASN A 169 -4.86 -17.73 -48.60
CA ASN A 169 -6.04 -18.13 -49.36
C ASN A 169 -5.95 -17.67 -50.82
N ASN A 170 -5.56 -16.41 -51.07
CA ASN A 170 -5.37 -15.89 -52.42
C ASN A 170 -4.33 -16.68 -53.23
N ARG A 171 -3.23 -17.12 -52.60
CA ARG A 171 -2.22 -17.97 -53.29
C ARG A 171 -2.72 -19.39 -53.57
N ARG A 172 -3.67 -19.93 -52.80
CA ARG A 172 -4.28 -21.24 -53.08
C ARG A 172 -5.28 -21.17 -54.22
N ASP A 173 -6.03 -20.08 -54.33
CA ASP A 173 -7.01 -19.92 -55.39
C ASP A 173 -6.34 -19.63 -56.74
N ASN A 174 -5.31 -18.77 -56.77
CA ASN A 174 -4.49 -18.56 -57.98
C ASN A 174 -3.76 -19.82 -58.50
N LYS A 175 -3.50 -20.82 -57.64
CA LYS A 175 -2.93 -22.10 -58.06
C LYS A 175 -3.96 -23.08 -58.61
N ARG A 176 -5.25 -22.95 -58.27
CA ARG A 176 -6.32 -23.77 -58.83
C ARG A 176 -6.69 -23.33 -60.25
N ASP A 177 -6.60 -22.03 -60.52
CA ASP A 177 -6.95 -21.46 -61.82
C ASP A 177 -5.88 -21.69 -62.91
N GLN A 178 -4.65 -22.08 -62.54
CA GLN A 178 -3.57 -22.39 -63.50
C GLN A 178 -3.51 -23.87 -63.93
N HIS A 179 -4.43 -24.71 -63.44
CA HIS A 179 -4.50 -26.15 -63.76
C HIS A 179 -5.88 -26.57 -64.31
N SER A 180 -6.71 -25.62 -64.74
CA SER A 180 -7.89 -25.86 -65.59
C SER A 180 -7.62 -25.38 -67.01
#